data_AF-A0A7H1Q147-F1
#
_entry.id   AF-A0A7H1Q147-F1
#
_cell.length_a   1.000
_cell.length_b   1.000
_cell.length_c   1.000
_cell.angle_alpha   90.00
_cell.angle_beta   90.00
_cell.angle_gamma   90.00
#
_symmetry.space_group_name_H-M   'P 1'
#
loop_
_entity.id
_entity.type
_entity.pdbx_description
1 polymer ?
#
loop_
_entity_poly.entity_id
_entity_poly.type
_entity_poly.pdbx_seq_one_letter_code
_entity_poly.pdbx_strand_id
1 'polypeptide(L)'
;MPPNSHPFIRTEPVTGPGVWQASDFTDSSSWTEVLDEREIAELESALGTAKERGEPLGKLSVDDFPLPTLSRRLEAIVDELEFGRGFSVLRGLPVDKWSVEDAKVIYWGIGLHLGVPVSQNAAGDLMAHVKDHSEGDLDDPNTVTRAYRTRSALPFHTDSADIVGLLCLRNAGHGGVSTLASSMTIYNYLLAHHRELLGIYYRGFVYDRRAEEATDEVPYYRNAVYGYFNGQLSCRFYMAQYIESATARSGIPLSDIERYALRLFQEIGAMDEHQISMKLQPGDIQLLNNNLVVHGRTAFEDQPGRHRDLLRLWLNTRKAREYPADFAAFRFGMPKTH
;
A
#
# COMPACT_ATOMS: atom_id res chain seq x y z
N MET A 1 28.20 -12.30 -11.05
CA MET A 1 27.08 -13.10 -11.58
C MET A 1 26.43 -12.32 -12.71
N PRO A 2 25.96 -12.96 -13.80
CA PRO A 2 25.37 -12.22 -14.91
C PRO A 2 24.07 -11.51 -14.48
N PRO A 3 23.69 -10.38 -15.10
CA PRO A 3 22.60 -9.51 -14.63
C PRO A 3 21.18 -10.07 -14.80
N ASN A 4 21.03 -11.29 -15.33
CA ASN A 4 19.73 -11.92 -15.60
C ASN A 4 19.56 -13.22 -14.80
N SER A 5 19.83 -13.20 -13.50
CA SER A 5 19.47 -14.36 -12.66
C SER A 5 17.97 -14.32 -12.40
N HIS A 6 17.23 -15.25 -13.00
CA HIS A 6 15.88 -15.61 -12.58
C HIS A 6 15.80 -15.69 -11.05
N PRO A 7 14.70 -15.26 -10.41
CA PRO A 7 14.62 -15.23 -8.97
C PRO A 7 14.88 -16.63 -8.42
N PHE A 8 15.87 -16.75 -7.54
CA PHE A 8 16.10 -17.97 -6.80
C PHE A 8 14.93 -18.17 -5.86
N ILE A 9 14.18 -19.27 -6.04
CA ILE A 9 13.13 -19.63 -5.08
C ILE A 9 13.81 -19.83 -3.72
N ARG A 10 13.49 -18.98 -2.75
CA ARG A 10 14.01 -19.08 -1.39
C ARG A 10 13.45 -20.34 -0.72
N THR A 11 14.30 -21.31 -0.43
CA THR A 11 13.90 -22.62 0.14
C THR A 11 14.15 -22.75 1.64
N GLU A 12 14.64 -21.69 2.27
CA GLU A 12 14.87 -21.59 3.71
C GLU A 12 13.93 -20.53 4.30
N PRO A 13 13.49 -20.69 5.57
CA PRO A 13 12.67 -19.68 6.23
C PRO A 13 13.29 -18.28 6.16
N VAL A 14 12.43 -17.29 5.96
CA VAL A 14 12.78 -15.88 6.10
C VAL A 14 12.83 -15.55 7.58
N THR A 15 13.81 -14.74 7.96
CA THR A 15 14.01 -14.26 9.33
C THR A 15 14.11 -12.75 9.34
N GLY A 16 13.90 -12.14 10.50
CA GLY A 16 14.05 -10.69 10.70
C GLY A 16 12.75 -10.02 11.13
N PRO A 17 12.77 -8.70 11.36
CA PRO A 17 11.67 -7.97 11.97
C PRO A 17 10.41 -7.90 11.09
N GLY A 18 10.54 -8.08 9.78
CA GLY A 18 9.40 -8.19 8.87
C GLY A 18 8.65 -9.52 8.97
N VAL A 19 9.16 -10.50 9.72
CA VAL A 19 8.49 -11.79 9.98
C VAL A 19 7.83 -11.72 11.35
N TRP A 20 6.53 -11.43 11.37
CA TRP A 20 5.77 -11.25 12.60
C TRP A 20 4.40 -11.94 12.52
N GLN A 21 3.85 -12.23 13.69
CA GLN A 21 2.50 -12.72 13.94
C GLN A 21 1.73 -11.70 14.78
N ALA A 22 0.41 -11.88 14.89
CA ALA A 22 -0.43 -11.01 15.70
C ALA A 22 0.01 -10.97 17.17
N SER A 23 0.51 -12.10 17.69
CA SER A 23 0.97 -12.26 19.07
C SER A 23 2.23 -11.46 19.41
N ASP A 24 3.01 -11.02 18.41
CA ASP A 24 4.17 -10.14 18.62
C ASP A 24 3.75 -8.73 19.08
N PHE A 25 2.46 -8.41 18.98
CA PHE A 25 1.93 -7.09 19.30
C PHE A 25 0.78 -7.17 20.31
N THR A 26 1.12 -6.97 21.58
CA THR A 26 0.14 -7.00 22.67
C THR A 26 -0.68 -5.71 22.78
N ASP A 27 -0.15 -4.59 22.28
CA ASP A 27 -0.82 -3.29 22.24
C ASP A 27 -0.35 -2.46 21.03
N SER A 28 -1.23 -1.58 20.57
CA SER A 28 -1.02 -0.69 19.43
C SER A 28 0.08 0.35 19.63
N SER A 29 0.51 0.61 20.88
CA SER A 29 1.66 1.48 21.16
C SER A 29 2.96 0.98 20.53
N SER A 30 3.08 -0.33 20.26
CA SER A 30 4.26 -0.93 19.61
C SER A 30 4.49 -0.47 18.15
N TRP A 31 3.45 0.05 17.49
CA TRP A 31 3.52 0.54 16.12
C TRP A 31 2.93 1.95 15.96
N THR A 32 2.56 2.62 17.05
CA THR A 32 1.97 3.96 17.01
C THR A 32 2.99 5.00 17.48
N GLU A 33 3.32 5.90 16.57
CA GLU A 33 4.11 7.10 16.80
C GLU A 33 3.19 8.28 17.07
N VAL A 34 3.04 8.71 18.33
CA VAL A 34 2.19 9.86 18.68
C VAL A 34 2.96 11.17 18.50
N LEU A 35 2.39 12.12 17.75
CA LEU A 35 2.93 13.46 17.58
C LEU A 35 2.72 14.30 18.84
N ASP A 36 3.74 15.04 19.24
CA ASP A 36 3.64 16.03 20.32
C ASP A 36 3.22 17.42 19.82
N GLU A 37 2.95 18.34 20.75
CA GLU A 37 2.52 19.70 20.42
C GLU A 37 3.58 20.51 19.65
N ARG A 38 4.86 20.18 19.82
CA ARG A 38 5.97 20.88 19.13
C ARG A 38 6.06 20.43 17.68
N GLU A 39 5.92 19.13 17.44
CA GLU A 39 5.87 18.56 16.09
C GLU A 39 4.63 19.05 15.33
N ILE A 40 3.48 19.19 16.01
CA ILE A 40 2.28 19.80 15.40
C ILE A 40 2.54 21.27 15.04
N ALA A 41 3.11 22.06 15.94
CA ALA A 41 3.44 23.46 15.66
C ALA A 41 4.47 23.60 14.52
N GLU A 42 5.41 22.67 14.40
CA GLU A 42 6.37 22.61 13.30
C GLU A 42 5.67 22.35 11.95
N LEU A 43 4.71 21.41 11.91
CA LEU A 43 3.89 21.15 10.72
C LEU A 43 3.05 22.37 10.30
N GLU A 44 2.47 23.09 11.27
CA GLU A 44 1.71 24.32 11.01
C GLU A 44 2.59 25.46 10.49
N SER A 45 3.83 25.58 11.00
CA SER A 45 4.82 26.53 10.47
C SER A 45 5.20 26.18 9.03
N ALA A 46 5.46 24.90 8.73
CA ALA A 46 5.81 24.44 7.39
C ALA A 46 4.65 24.61 6.39
N LEU A 47 3.41 24.42 6.84
CA LEU A 47 2.20 24.76 6.06
C LEU A 47 2.19 26.24 5.67
N GLY A 48 2.55 27.15 6.58
CA GLY A 48 2.70 28.58 6.29
C GLY A 48 3.67 28.83 5.13
N THR A 49 4.86 28.25 5.20
CA THR A 49 5.90 28.35 4.14
C THR A 49 5.40 27.83 2.79
N ALA A 50 4.77 26.65 2.76
CA ALA A 50 4.23 26.08 1.53
C ALA A 50 3.11 26.94 0.91
N LYS A 51 2.27 27.58 1.74
CA LYS A 51 1.22 28.47 1.27
C LYS A 51 1.76 29.80 0.73
N GLU A 52 2.80 30.35 1.34
CA GLU A 52 3.51 31.52 0.83
C GLU A 52 4.15 31.27 -0.55
N ARG A 53 4.63 30.03 -0.78
CA ARG A 53 5.14 29.62 -2.09
C ARG A 53 4.07 29.65 -3.18
N GLY A 54 2.83 29.29 -2.85
CA GLY A 54 1.67 29.39 -3.76
C GLY A 54 1.70 28.44 -4.96
N GLU A 55 2.55 27.41 -4.93
CA GLU A 55 2.66 26.43 -6.02
C GLU A 55 1.72 25.23 -5.81
N PRO A 56 1.25 24.57 -6.89
CA PRO A 56 0.52 23.31 -6.78
C PRO A 56 1.35 22.23 -6.06
N LEU A 57 0.67 21.32 -5.34
CA LEU A 57 1.30 20.24 -4.55
C LEU A 57 2.41 19.51 -5.32
N GLY A 58 2.14 19.10 -6.56
CA GLY A 58 3.09 18.35 -7.40
C GLY A 58 4.39 19.08 -7.76
N LYS A 59 4.50 20.38 -7.44
CA LYS A 59 5.74 21.17 -7.61
C LYS A 59 6.44 21.51 -6.30
N LEU A 60 5.82 21.24 -5.15
CA LEU A 60 6.46 21.43 -3.86
C LEU A 60 7.57 20.39 -3.67
N SER A 61 8.70 20.86 -3.17
CA SER A 61 9.85 20.05 -2.77
C SER A 61 9.95 19.98 -1.25
N VAL A 62 10.87 19.16 -0.74
CA VAL A 62 11.13 19.03 0.70
C VAL A 62 11.56 20.38 1.32
N ASP A 63 12.22 21.24 0.55
CA ASP A 63 12.67 22.56 0.99
C ASP A 63 11.51 23.56 1.12
N ASP A 64 10.41 23.34 0.40
CA ASP A 64 9.19 24.15 0.50
C ASP A 64 8.31 23.74 1.70
N PHE A 65 8.64 22.65 2.39
CA PHE A 65 7.96 22.16 3.59
C PHE A 65 8.99 21.74 4.67
N PRO A 66 9.71 22.70 5.28
CA PRO A 66 10.83 22.41 6.15
C PRO A 66 10.39 21.81 7.49
N LEU A 67 10.96 20.65 7.85
CA LEU A 67 10.75 19.96 9.14
C LEU A 67 12.08 19.71 9.85
N PRO A 68 12.78 20.74 10.35
CA PRO A 68 14.12 20.62 10.95
C PRO A 68 14.24 19.59 12.09
N THR A 69 13.17 19.32 12.83
CA THR A 69 13.16 18.33 13.93
C THR A 69 12.42 17.07 13.53
N LEU A 70 11.17 17.19 13.07
CA LEU A 70 10.31 16.04 12.74
C LEU A 70 10.88 15.17 11.59
N SER A 71 11.66 15.73 10.66
CA SER A 71 12.26 14.96 9.55
C SER A 71 13.08 13.75 10.01
N ARG A 72 13.81 13.84 11.13
CA ARG A 72 14.59 12.71 11.66
C ARG A 72 13.70 11.55 12.09
N ARG A 73 12.53 11.85 12.67
CA ARG A 73 11.56 10.83 13.06
C ARG A 73 10.90 10.21 11.84
N LEU A 74 10.56 11.02 10.84
CA LEU A 74 10.04 10.51 9.56
C LEU A 74 11.06 9.60 8.86
N GLU A 75 12.36 9.93 8.93
CA GLU A 75 13.42 9.05 8.42
C GLU A 75 13.49 7.72 9.20
N ALA A 76 13.38 7.74 10.53
CA ALA A 76 13.32 6.52 11.34
C ALA A 76 12.07 5.68 11.02
N ILE A 77 10.94 6.31 10.72
CA ILE A 77 9.74 5.62 10.23
C ILE A 77 10.04 4.96 8.88
N VAL A 78 10.71 5.63 7.94
CA VAL A 78 11.13 5.01 6.67
C VAL A 78 12.01 3.79 6.90
N ASP A 79 12.93 3.83 7.87
CA ASP A 79 13.77 2.69 8.23
C ASP A 79 12.95 1.53 8.81
N GLU A 80 11.97 1.80 9.67
CA GLU A 80 11.05 0.80 10.20
C GLU A 80 10.17 0.17 9.10
N LEU A 81 9.77 0.98 8.10
CA LEU A 81 9.02 0.52 6.94
C LEU A 81 9.87 -0.36 6.02
N GLU A 82 11.14 -0.03 5.75
CA GLU A 82 11.97 -0.79 4.80
C GLU A 82 12.68 -2.00 5.43
N PHE A 83 13.18 -1.82 6.65
CA PHE A 83 14.07 -2.78 7.31
C PHE A 83 13.50 -3.36 8.61
N GLY A 84 12.39 -2.81 9.11
CA GLY A 84 11.71 -3.24 10.32
C GLY A 84 10.49 -4.13 10.05
N ARG A 85 9.41 -3.88 10.79
CA ARG A 85 8.13 -4.61 10.71
C ARG A 85 7.33 -4.30 9.44
N GLY A 86 7.68 -3.22 8.73
CA GLY A 86 7.05 -2.87 7.46
C GLY A 86 5.79 -2.03 7.56
N PHE A 87 5.40 -1.57 8.76
CA PHE A 87 4.28 -0.65 8.95
C PHE A 87 4.46 0.22 10.20
N SER A 88 3.79 1.37 10.22
CA SER A 88 3.73 2.30 11.36
C SER A 88 2.47 3.17 11.27
N VAL A 89 2.00 3.69 12.41
CA VAL A 89 0.92 4.67 12.48
C VAL A 89 1.44 5.95 13.11
N LEU A 90 1.49 7.05 12.34
CA LEU A 90 1.71 8.37 12.90
C LEU A 90 0.37 8.95 13.36
N ARG A 91 0.24 9.25 14.65
CA ARG A 91 -1.03 9.64 15.28
C ARG A 91 -1.00 11.08 15.78
N GLY A 92 -2.14 11.76 15.67
CA GLY A 92 -2.40 12.99 16.42
C GLY A 92 -2.45 14.26 15.57
N LEU A 93 -2.53 14.17 14.24
CA LEU A 93 -2.76 15.36 13.43
C LEU A 93 -4.14 15.97 13.74
N PRO A 94 -4.23 17.25 14.09
CA PRO A 94 -5.50 17.91 14.41
C PRO A 94 -6.28 18.29 13.14
N VAL A 95 -6.59 17.30 12.29
CA VAL A 95 -7.26 17.48 10.99
C VAL A 95 -8.66 18.10 11.10
N ASP A 96 -9.27 18.06 12.28
CA ASP A 96 -10.55 18.70 12.60
C ASP A 96 -10.44 20.21 12.81
N LYS A 97 -9.24 20.72 13.11
CA LYS A 97 -8.94 22.15 13.23
C LYS A 97 -8.51 22.79 11.92
N TRP A 98 -8.23 21.98 10.90
CA TRP A 98 -7.73 22.43 9.61
C TRP A 98 -8.81 22.35 8.53
N SER A 99 -8.64 23.17 7.48
CA SER A 99 -9.39 22.91 6.25
C SER A 99 -8.89 21.61 5.60
N VAL A 100 -9.73 20.98 4.77
CA VAL A 100 -9.30 19.78 4.01
C VAL A 100 -8.11 20.09 3.11
N GLU A 101 -8.03 21.29 2.55
CA GLU A 101 -6.90 21.71 1.72
C GLU A 101 -5.61 21.88 2.54
N ASP A 102 -5.69 22.47 3.74
CA ASP A 102 -4.53 22.56 4.63
C ASP A 102 -4.06 21.15 5.07
N ALA A 103 -4.99 20.25 5.39
CA ALA A 103 -4.67 18.85 5.71
C ALA A 103 -4.00 18.13 4.54
N LYS A 104 -4.41 18.39 3.29
CA LYS A 104 -3.75 17.86 2.09
C LYS A 104 -2.33 18.38 1.95
N VAL A 105 -2.09 19.69 2.15
CA VAL A 105 -0.75 20.28 2.06
C VAL A 105 0.17 19.72 3.15
N ILE A 106 -0.32 19.61 4.39
CA ILE A 106 0.44 19.00 5.49
C ILE A 106 0.78 17.54 5.18
N TYR A 107 -0.21 16.77 4.74
CA TYR A 107 0.01 15.36 4.43
C TYR A 107 0.98 15.17 3.26
N TRP A 108 0.87 16.03 2.23
CA TRP A 108 1.81 16.07 1.12
C TRP A 108 3.24 16.38 1.60
N GLY A 109 3.39 17.40 2.44
CA GLY A 109 4.66 17.80 3.04
C GLY A 109 5.32 16.64 3.80
N ILE A 110 4.58 15.97 4.69
CA ILE A 110 5.03 14.74 5.36
C ILE A 110 5.46 13.68 4.33
N GLY A 111 4.67 13.47 3.27
CA GLY A 111 4.97 12.54 2.19
C GLY A 111 6.31 12.81 1.48
N LEU A 112 6.69 14.08 1.28
CA LEU A 112 7.96 14.47 0.65
C LEU A 112 9.19 14.07 1.49
N HIS A 113 9.04 14.09 2.81
CA HIS A 113 10.06 13.62 3.76
C HIS A 113 10.14 12.09 3.80
N LEU A 114 9.01 11.39 3.62
CA LEU A 114 8.95 9.93 3.57
C LEU A 114 9.46 9.33 2.25
N GLY A 115 9.28 10.03 1.13
CA GLY A 115 9.68 9.53 -0.19
C GLY A 115 9.33 10.46 -1.34
N VAL A 116 9.21 9.87 -2.53
CA VAL A 116 8.81 10.57 -3.76
C VAL A 116 7.39 10.14 -4.13
N PRO A 117 6.42 11.06 -4.17
CA PRO A 117 5.06 10.76 -4.61
C PRO A 117 5.00 10.24 -6.03
N VAL A 118 4.21 9.20 -6.25
CA VAL A 118 4.00 8.59 -7.57
C VAL A 118 2.54 8.50 -7.94
N SER A 119 2.30 8.32 -9.23
CA SER A 119 0.96 8.28 -9.79
C SER A 119 0.19 7.03 -9.36
N GLN A 120 -1.09 7.21 -9.07
CA GLN A 120 -2.01 6.16 -8.67
C GLN A 120 -2.94 5.70 -9.80
N ASN A 121 -2.91 6.38 -10.95
CA ASN A 121 -3.76 6.09 -12.10
C ASN A 121 -3.22 6.70 -13.40
N ALA A 122 -3.76 6.23 -14.52
CA ALA A 122 -3.63 6.80 -15.86
C ALA A 122 -3.73 8.35 -15.94
N ALA A 123 -4.57 9.00 -15.12
CA ALA A 123 -4.74 10.45 -15.12
C ALA A 123 -3.57 11.21 -14.45
N GLY A 124 -2.66 10.51 -13.78
CA GLY A 124 -1.52 11.12 -13.13
C GLY A 124 -1.78 11.61 -11.71
N ASP A 125 -2.90 11.21 -11.07
CA ASP A 125 -3.22 11.65 -9.71
C ASP A 125 -2.17 11.14 -8.72
N LEU A 126 -1.64 12.05 -7.90
CA LEU A 126 -0.61 11.75 -6.89
C LEU A 126 -1.21 11.54 -5.49
N MET A 127 -2.40 12.10 -5.24
CA MET A 127 -3.17 11.92 -4.02
C MET A 127 -4.63 11.61 -4.37
N ALA A 128 -5.19 10.58 -3.75
CA ALA A 128 -6.56 10.14 -4.02
C ALA A 128 -7.43 10.13 -2.75
N HIS A 129 -8.68 10.52 -2.88
CA HIS A 129 -9.68 10.27 -1.84
C HIS A 129 -10.11 8.80 -1.86
N VAL A 130 -10.15 8.18 -0.69
CA VAL A 130 -10.60 6.79 -0.46
C VAL A 130 -11.91 6.84 0.31
N LYS A 131 -13.01 6.94 -0.44
CA LYS A 131 -14.38 7.04 0.06
C LYS A 131 -15.35 6.31 -0.85
N ASP A 132 -16.54 5.97 -0.36
CA ASP A 132 -17.60 5.46 -1.22
C ASP A 132 -18.00 6.56 -2.21
N HIS A 133 -17.80 6.30 -3.50
CA HIS A 133 -18.22 7.23 -4.57
C HIS A 133 -19.59 6.85 -5.15
N SER A 134 -20.25 5.80 -4.63
CA SER A 134 -21.53 5.28 -5.11
C SER A 134 -21.53 4.93 -6.62
N GLU A 135 -20.38 4.50 -7.14
CA GLU A 135 -20.18 4.07 -8.54
C GLU A 135 -20.11 2.54 -8.68
N GLY A 136 -21.11 1.81 -8.15
CA GLY A 136 -21.26 0.37 -8.37
C GLY A 136 -20.49 -0.54 -7.41
N ASP A 137 -20.71 -1.85 -7.55
CA ASP A 137 -20.10 -2.91 -6.74
C ASP A 137 -18.80 -3.45 -7.37
N LEU A 138 -17.88 -3.94 -6.52
CA LEU A 138 -16.60 -4.48 -6.97
C LEU A 138 -16.71 -5.71 -7.88
N ASP A 139 -17.82 -6.44 -7.77
CA ASP A 139 -18.06 -7.69 -8.47
C ASP A 139 -18.88 -7.49 -9.76
N ASP A 140 -19.18 -6.25 -10.15
CA ASP A 140 -19.87 -5.97 -11.41
C ASP A 140 -18.89 -6.03 -12.60
N PRO A 141 -19.01 -7.03 -13.50
CA PRO A 141 -18.10 -7.18 -14.64
C PRO A 141 -18.27 -6.07 -15.69
N ASN A 142 -19.32 -5.25 -15.61
CA ASN A 142 -19.61 -4.17 -16.56
C ASN A 142 -19.06 -2.80 -16.12
N THR A 143 -18.50 -2.67 -14.91
CA THR A 143 -17.95 -1.41 -14.42
C THR A 143 -16.45 -1.49 -14.13
N VAL A 144 -15.71 -0.45 -14.55
CA VAL A 144 -14.30 -0.25 -14.17
C VAL A 144 -14.24 0.38 -12.77
N THR A 145 -14.93 -0.21 -11.79
CA THR A 145 -14.95 0.34 -10.43
C THR A 145 -13.67 -0.05 -9.70
N ARG A 146 -13.01 0.94 -9.11
CA ARG A 146 -11.80 0.71 -8.30
C ARG A 146 -12.19 0.39 -6.87
N ALA A 147 -11.48 -0.56 -6.26
CA ALA A 147 -11.83 -1.12 -4.96
C ALA A 147 -11.91 -0.08 -3.82
N TYR A 148 -11.08 0.94 -3.85
CA TYR A 148 -11.12 2.02 -2.86
C TYR A 148 -12.35 2.93 -2.95
N ARG A 149 -13.18 2.80 -4.00
CA ARG A 149 -14.36 3.62 -4.28
C ARG A 149 -15.69 2.97 -3.84
N THR A 150 -15.66 1.77 -3.24
CA THR A 150 -16.84 1.02 -2.81
C THR A 150 -16.81 0.70 -1.31
N ARG A 151 -17.95 0.22 -0.78
CA ARG A 151 -18.13 -0.17 0.64
C ARG A 151 -17.75 -1.62 0.96
N SER A 152 -17.52 -2.44 -0.06
CA SER A 152 -17.23 -3.87 0.09
C SER A 152 -15.89 -4.11 0.81
N ALA A 153 -15.72 -5.30 1.37
CA ALA A 153 -14.44 -5.71 1.92
C ALA A 153 -13.36 -5.69 0.82
N LEU A 154 -12.15 -5.29 1.19
CA LEU A 154 -10.97 -5.36 0.35
C LEU A 154 -10.11 -6.53 0.81
N PRO A 155 -9.94 -7.57 -0.03
CA PRO A 155 -9.00 -8.66 0.24
C PRO A 155 -7.57 -8.14 0.40
N PHE A 156 -6.69 -8.98 0.95
CA PHE A 156 -5.28 -8.63 1.10
C PHE A 156 -4.64 -8.35 -0.26
N HIS A 157 -3.97 -7.21 -0.35
CA HIS A 157 -3.23 -6.80 -1.53
C HIS A 157 -2.05 -5.90 -1.16
N THR A 158 -1.22 -5.62 -2.16
CA THR A 158 -0.23 -4.54 -2.16
C THR A 158 -0.61 -3.51 -3.21
N ASP A 159 -0.17 -2.28 -3.01
CA ASP A 159 -0.30 -1.20 -3.99
C ASP A 159 0.95 -1.08 -4.89
N SER A 160 0.83 -0.32 -5.98
CA SER A 160 1.88 -0.11 -6.99
C SER A 160 2.87 1.00 -6.59
N ALA A 161 3.45 0.88 -5.40
CA ALA A 161 4.45 1.79 -4.81
C ALA A 161 5.32 1.06 -3.79
N ASP A 162 6.43 1.64 -3.31
CA ASP A 162 7.14 1.06 -2.17
C ASP A 162 6.36 1.25 -0.85
N ILE A 163 5.92 2.47 -0.56
CA ILE A 163 5.13 2.83 0.62
C ILE A 163 3.75 3.31 0.17
N VAL A 164 2.69 2.83 0.83
CA VAL A 164 1.38 3.48 0.80
C VAL A 164 1.08 4.10 2.15
N GLY A 165 0.56 5.32 2.10
CA GLY A 165 0.06 6.06 3.24
C GLY A 165 -1.44 6.30 3.16
N LEU A 166 -2.14 6.20 4.29
CA LEU A 166 -3.55 6.56 4.44
C LEU A 166 -3.73 7.54 5.61
N LEU A 167 -3.98 8.81 5.29
CA LEU A 167 -4.43 9.80 6.28
C LEU A 167 -5.94 9.71 6.47
N CYS A 168 -6.38 9.52 7.71
CA CYS A 168 -7.79 9.56 8.06
C CYS A 168 -8.28 10.99 8.32
N LEU A 169 -9.11 11.53 7.43
CA LEU A 169 -9.86 12.76 7.70
C LEU A 169 -11.13 12.46 8.47
N ARG A 170 -11.82 11.38 8.09
CA ARG A 170 -13.05 10.91 8.74
C ARG A 170 -13.19 9.41 8.59
N ASN A 171 -13.49 8.72 9.69
CA ASN A 171 -13.78 7.27 9.66
C ASN A 171 -15.23 6.98 9.21
N ALA A 172 -15.52 5.72 8.88
CA ALA A 172 -16.85 5.27 8.45
C ALA A 172 -17.93 5.27 9.55
N GLY A 173 -17.56 5.39 10.82
CA GLY A 173 -18.46 5.05 11.92
C GLY A 173 -18.52 3.54 12.19
N HIS A 174 -19.09 2.72 11.29
CA HIS A 174 -19.14 1.26 11.41
C HIS A 174 -18.26 0.54 10.38
N GLY A 175 -17.59 -0.54 10.79
CA GLY A 175 -16.67 -1.29 9.92
C GLY A 175 -15.46 -0.49 9.46
N GLY A 176 -14.94 -0.83 8.27
CA GLY A 176 -13.83 -0.11 7.62
C GLY A 176 -12.50 -0.27 8.36
N VAL A 177 -12.38 -1.37 9.10
CA VAL A 177 -11.19 -1.74 9.88
C VAL A 177 -10.09 -2.11 8.92
N SER A 178 -8.91 -1.52 9.11
CA SER A 178 -7.72 -1.86 8.31
C SER A 178 -7.11 -3.13 8.87
N THR A 179 -6.86 -4.11 8.03
CA THR A 179 -6.23 -5.39 8.39
C THR A 179 -4.87 -5.47 7.72
N LEU A 180 -3.85 -5.91 8.47
CA LEU A 180 -2.48 -6.06 7.96
C LEU A 180 -1.97 -7.46 8.26
N ALA A 181 -1.24 -8.07 7.32
CA ALA A 181 -0.52 -9.32 7.54
C ALA A 181 0.89 -9.23 6.96
N SER A 182 1.86 -9.87 7.63
CA SER A 182 3.21 -9.99 7.10
C SER A 182 3.22 -10.95 5.92
N SER A 183 3.62 -10.45 4.75
CA SER A 183 3.85 -11.31 3.58
C SER A 183 5.03 -12.26 3.77
N MET A 184 5.95 -11.97 4.69
CA MET A 184 7.06 -12.87 5.02
C MET A 184 6.57 -14.04 5.88
N THR A 185 5.64 -13.81 6.79
CA THR A 185 4.98 -14.86 7.58
C THR A 185 4.13 -15.75 6.68
N ILE A 186 3.36 -15.16 5.75
CA ILE A 186 2.63 -15.92 4.72
C ILE A 186 3.60 -16.79 3.91
N TYR A 187 4.76 -16.25 3.51
CA TYR A 187 5.78 -17.01 2.79
C TYR A 187 6.31 -18.19 3.59
N ASN A 188 6.64 -17.98 4.87
CA ASN A 188 7.13 -19.03 5.74
C ASN A 188 6.09 -20.15 5.96
N TYR A 189 4.81 -19.78 6.07
CA TYR A 189 3.73 -20.76 6.13
C TYR A 189 3.64 -21.58 4.84
N LEU A 190 3.66 -20.92 3.67
CA LEU A 190 3.70 -21.59 2.37
C LEU A 190 4.91 -22.52 2.24
N LEU A 191 6.10 -22.07 2.68
CA LEU A 191 7.31 -22.88 2.64
C LEU A 191 7.21 -24.14 3.52
N ALA A 192 6.58 -24.03 4.69
CA ALA A 192 6.45 -25.14 5.64
C ALA A 192 5.37 -26.15 5.24
N HIS A 193 4.24 -25.67 4.70
CA HIS A 193 3.03 -26.48 4.52
C HIS A 193 2.62 -26.73 3.07
N HIS A 194 3.09 -25.90 2.13
CA HIS A 194 2.65 -25.89 0.72
C HIS A 194 3.80 -25.56 -0.25
N ARG A 195 4.99 -26.10 0.03
CA ARG A 195 6.24 -25.76 -0.66
C ARG A 195 6.15 -25.97 -2.18
N GLU A 196 5.37 -26.93 -2.62
CA GLU A 196 5.08 -27.24 -4.01
C GLU A 196 4.44 -26.08 -4.79
N LEU A 197 3.77 -25.15 -4.10
CA LEU A 197 3.13 -23.99 -4.72
C LEU A 197 4.06 -22.79 -4.90
N LEU A 198 5.23 -22.76 -4.25
CA LEU A 198 6.13 -21.59 -4.29
C LEU A 198 6.46 -21.18 -5.73
N GLY A 199 6.71 -22.14 -6.62
CA GLY A 199 6.98 -21.86 -8.03
C GLY A 199 5.90 -21.04 -8.74
N ILE A 200 4.63 -21.16 -8.33
CA ILE A 200 3.52 -20.37 -8.87
C ILE A 200 3.66 -18.90 -8.48
N TYR A 201 3.95 -18.61 -7.20
CA TYR A 201 4.09 -17.24 -6.72
C TYR A 201 5.34 -16.54 -7.28
N TYR A 202 6.43 -17.26 -7.52
CA TYR A 202 7.63 -16.73 -8.17
C TYR A 202 7.45 -16.53 -9.67
N ARG A 203 6.73 -17.44 -10.35
CA ARG A 203 6.33 -17.27 -11.75
C ARG A 203 5.39 -16.08 -11.91
N GLY A 204 4.52 -15.89 -10.94
CA GLY A 204 3.49 -14.87 -10.97
C GLY A 204 2.26 -15.25 -11.77
N PHE A 205 1.34 -14.29 -11.80
CA PHE A 205 0.03 -14.40 -12.45
C PHE A 205 -0.08 -13.37 -13.56
N VAL A 206 -1.03 -13.59 -14.46
CA VAL A 206 -1.40 -12.61 -15.49
C VAL A 206 -2.38 -11.62 -14.88
N TYR A 207 -2.06 -10.34 -14.94
CA TYR A 207 -2.86 -9.23 -14.42
C TYR A 207 -3.43 -8.40 -15.57
N ASP A 208 -4.67 -7.97 -15.42
CA ASP A 208 -5.34 -7.00 -16.27
C ASP A 208 -4.75 -5.59 -16.04
N ARG A 209 -4.52 -4.83 -17.11
CA ARG A 209 -4.12 -3.43 -17.04
C ARG A 209 -5.28 -2.46 -16.81
N ARG A 210 -6.52 -2.94 -16.86
CA ARG A 210 -7.74 -2.17 -16.54
C ARG A 210 -7.92 -0.92 -17.41
N ALA A 211 -7.56 -1.00 -18.70
CA ALA A 211 -7.60 0.11 -19.65
C ALA A 211 -6.63 1.26 -19.34
N GLU A 212 -5.54 0.98 -18.60
CA GLU A 212 -4.41 1.88 -18.38
C GLU A 212 -3.21 1.53 -19.30
N GLU A 213 -3.43 0.73 -20.34
CA GLU A 213 -2.49 0.51 -21.44
C GLU A 213 -2.46 1.69 -22.42
N ALA A 214 -1.28 1.99 -22.97
CA ALA A 214 -1.20 2.79 -24.20
C ALA A 214 -1.79 2.00 -25.39
N THR A 215 -2.17 2.68 -26.47
CA THR A 215 -2.82 2.09 -27.65
C THR A 215 -2.04 0.93 -28.29
N ASP A 216 -0.72 0.88 -28.10
CA ASP A 216 0.21 -0.11 -28.64
C ASP A 216 0.66 -1.18 -27.63
N GLU A 217 0.22 -1.09 -26.37
CA GLU A 217 0.57 -2.05 -25.32
C GLU A 217 -0.45 -3.19 -25.21
N VAL A 218 0.04 -4.39 -24.85
CA VAL A 218 -0.84 -5.52 -24.53
C VAL A 218 -1.67 -5.20 -23.28
N PRO A 219 -2.97 -5.54 -23.23
CA PRO A 219 -3.89 -5.14 -22.17
C PRO A 219 -3.72 -5.93 -20.86
N TYR A 220 -2.64 -6.69 -20.75
CA TYR A 220 -2.30 -7.51 -19.59
C TYR A 220 -0.78 -7.59 -19.42
N TYR A 221 -0.34 -7.98 -18.23
CA TYR A 221 1.07 -8.20 -17.93
C TYR A 221 1.21 -9.39 -16.97
N ARG A 222 2.40 -9.97 -16.88
CA ARG A 222 2.69 -10.98 -15.85
C ARG A 222 3.44 -10.32 -14.71
N ASN A 223 3.05 -10.60 -13.48
CA ASN A 223 3.71 -10.08 -12.30
C ASN A 223 3.95 -11.19 -11.27
N ALA A 224 5.20 -11.35 -10.87
CA ALA A 224 5.60 -12.24 -9.78
C ALA A 224 5.09 -11.71 -8.44
N VAL A 225 4.55 -12.62 -7.62
CA VAL A 225 4.12 -12.29 -6.26
C VAL A 225 5.31 -12.25 -5.33
N TYR A 226 6.24 -13.20 -5.44
CA TYR A 226 7.48 -13.19 -4.65
C TYR A 226 8.71 -13.10 -5.54
N GLY A 227 9.71 -12.39 -5.04
CA GLY A 227 11.05 -12.32 -5.63
C GLY A 227 12.10 -12.27 -4.53
N TYR A 228 13.17 -13.04 -4.68
CA TYR A 228 14.27 -13.07 -3.74
C TYR A 228 15.53 -12.57 -4.41
N PHE A 229 15.98 -11.38 -4.01
CA PHE A 229 17.10 -10.67 -4.61
C PHE A 229 17.94 -10.06 -3.51
N ASN A 230 19.26 -10.10 -3.67
CA ASN A 230 20.20 -9.44 -2.75
C ASN A 230 19.97 -9.77 -1.26
N GLY A 231 19.58 -11.01 -0.97
CA GLY A 231 19.33 -11.48 0.40
C GLY A 231 17.94 -11.12 0.95
N GLN A 232 17.11 -10.39 0.21
CA GLN A 232 15.80 -9.91 0.65
C GLN A 232 14.66 -10.56 -0.15
N LEU A 233 13.66 -11.06 0.56
CA LEU A 233 12.40 -11.50 -0.05
C LEU A 233 11.45 -10.31 -0.15
N SER A 234 10.81 -10.14 -1.31
CA SER A 234 9.85 -9.07 -1.58
C SER A 234 8.54 -9.65 -2.07
N CYS A 235 7.43 -9.10 -1.60
CA CYS A 235 6.08 -9.43 -2.05
C CYS A 235 5.50 -8.32 -2.95
N ARG A 236 4.76 -8.68 -4.00
CA ARG A 236 3.90 -7.80 -4.80
C ARG A 236 2.63 -8.53 -5.20
N PHE A 237 1.76 -8.70 -4.22
CA PHE A 237 0.47 -9.32 -4.40
C PHE A 237 -0.59 -8.25 -4.71
N TYR A 238 -0.63 -7.77 -5.96
CA TYR A 238 -1.68 -6.84 -6.39
C TYR A 238 -3.06 -7.52 -6.34
N MET A 239 -4.13 -6.71 -6.41
CA MET A 239 -5.53 -7.17 -6.30
C MET A 239 -5.81 -8.44 -7.12
N ALA A 240 -6.26 -9.50 -6.44
CA ALA A 240 -6.57 -10.79 -7.07
C ALA A 240 -7.66 -10.67 -8.15
N GLN A 241 -8.59 -9.73 -7.99
CA GLN A 241 -9.61 -9.42 -9.00
C GLN A 241 -9.01 -9.04 -10.37
N TYR A 242 -7.83 -8.42 -10.41
CA TYR A 242 -7.15 -8.08 -11.67
C TYR A 242 -6.57 -9.33 -12.34
N ILE A 243 -6.29 -10.39 -11.58
CA ILE A 243 -5.88 -11.69 -12.14
C ILE A 243 -7.09 -12.40 -12.74
N GLU A 244 -8.22 -12.35 -12.03
CA GLU A 244 -9.45 -12.97 -12.49
C GLU A 244 -9.98 -12.32 -13.77
N SER A 245 -10.02 -10.98 -13.82
CA SER A 245 -10.46 -10.24 -15.02
C SER A 245 -9.50 -10.37 -16.21
N ALA A 246 -8.21 -10.64 -15.97
CA ALA A 246 -7.22 -10.80 -17.02
C ALA A 246 -7.57 -11.92 -18.01
N THR A 247 -8.32 -12.94 -17.59
CA THR A 247 -8.73 -14.04 -18.48
C THR A 247 -9.51 -13.51 -19.69
N ALA A 248 -10.43 -12.56 -19.47
CA ALA A 248 -11.24 -11.98 -20.55
C ALA A 248 -10.42 -11.13 -21.53
N ARG A 249 -9.33 -10.51 -21.07
CA ARG A 249 -8.48 -9.61 -21.87
C ARG A 249 -7.33 -10.35 -22.56
N SER A 250 -6.79 -11.40 -21.93
CA SER A 250 -5.61 -12.13 -22.41
C SER A 250 -5.94 -13.42 -23.17
N GLY A 251 -7.13 -13.99 -22.95
CA GLY A 251 -7.47 -15.35 -23.40
C GLY A 251 -6.70 -16.46 -22.67
N ILE A 252 -5.85 -16.12 -21.69
CA ILE A 252 -5.08 -17.07 -20.89
C ILE A 252 -5.95 -17.46 -19.68
N PRO A 253 -6.40 -18.72 -19.59
CA PRO A 253 -7.26 -19.14 -18.49
C PRO A 253 -6.46 -19.22 -17.18
N LEU A 254 -7.07 -18.75 -16.09
CA LEU A 254 -6.59 -18.99 -14.74
C LEU A 254 -6.89 -20.44 -14.32
N SER A 255 -5.85 -21.25 -14.20
CA SER A 255 -5.96 -22.68 -13.87
C SER A 255 -6.45 -22.94 -12.44
N ASP A 256 -6.95 -24.14 -12.17
CA ASP A 256 -7.48 -24.49 -10.85
C ASP A 256 -6.42 -24.40 -9.74
N ILE A 257 -5.16 -24.77 -10.06
CA ILE A 257 -4.05 -24.66 -9.11
C ILE A 257 -3.66 -23.21 -8.83
N GLU A 258 -3.77 -22.33 -9.83
CA GLU A 258 -3.55 -20.89 -9.64
C GLU A 258 -4.67 -20.28 -8.79
N ARG A 259 -5.94 -20.62 -9.04
CA ARG A 259 -7.08 -20.20 -8.20
C ARG A 259 -6.92 -20.68 -6.77
N TYR A 260 -6.49 -21.93 -6.58
CA TYR A 260 -6.19 -22.47 -5.26
C TYR A 260 -5.07 -21.67 -4.57
N ALA A 261 -3.97 -21.40 -5.26
CA ALA A 261 -2.86 -20.61 -4.70
C ALA A 261 -3.29 -19.19 -4.30
N LEU A 262 -4.14 -18.52 -5.08
CA LEU A 262 -4.67 -17.19 -4.74
C LEU A 262 -5.56 -17.22 -3.49
N ARG A 263 -6.48 -18.20 -3.40
CA ARG A 263 -7.32 -18.37 -2.21
C ARG A 263 -6.49 -18.69 -0.97
N LEU A 264 -5.56 -19.63 -1.09
CA LEU A 264 -4.69 -20.03 0.01
C LEU A 264 -3.87 -18.85 0.54
N PHE A 265 -3.34 -17.98 -0.33
CA PHE A 265 -2.63 -16.78 0.11
C PHE A 265 -3.51 -15.87 0.97
N GLN A 266 -4.75 -15.63 0.54
CA GLN A 266 -5.74 -14.85 1.29
C GLN A 266 -6.10 -15.51 2.62
N GLU A 267 -6.35 -16.83 2.61
CA GLU A 267 -6.69 -17.63 3.79
C GLU A 267 -5.57 -17.58 4.84
N ILE A 268 -4.31 -17.76 4.44
CA ILE A 268 -3.16 -17.68 5.34
C ILE A 268 -3.05 -16.28 5.95
N GLY A 269 -3.18 -15.22 5.14
CA GLY A 269 -3.15 -13.84 5.63
C GLY A 269 -4.31 -13.52 6.59
N ALA A 270 -5.46 -14.17 6.42
CA ALA A 270 -6.67 -13.96 7.22
C ALA A 270 -6.73 -14.80 8.51
N MET A 271 -5.76 -15.69 8.75
CA MET A 271 -5.65 -16.41 10.02
C MET A 271 -5.49 -15.43 11.18
N ASP A 272 -6.19 -15.63 12.29
CA ASP A 272 -6.19 -14.72 13.45
C ASP A 272 -4.78 -14.53 14.01
N GLU A 273 -3.92 -15.55 13.94
CA GLU A 273 -2.51 -15.48 14.34
C GLU A 273 -1.61 -14.69 13.38
N HIS A 274 -2.03 -14.43 12.15
CA HIS A 274 -1.20 -13.78 11.12
C HIS A 274 -1.60 -12.33 10.83
N GLN A 275 -2.79 -11.91 11.21
CA GLN A 275 -3.26 -10.55 10.98
C GLN A 275 -3.40 -9.72 12.24
N ILE A 276 -3.11 -8.43 12.11
CA ILE A 276 -3.53 -7.41 13.06
C ILE A 276 -4.60 -6.53 12.43
N SER A 277 -5.43 -5.95 13.28
CA SER A 277 -6.53 -5.08 12.88
C SER A 277 -6.44 -3.74 13.60
N MET A 278 -6.72 -2.66 12.89
CA MET A 278 -6.77 -1.33 13.50
C MET A 278 -7.86 -0.46 12.85
N LYS A 279 -8.50 0.36 13.69
CA LYS A 279 -9.44 1.38 13.23
C LYS A 279 -8.76 2.74 13.30
N LEU A 280 -8.55 3.36 12.15
CA LEU A 280 -7.91 4.67 12.06
C LEU A 280 -8.81 5.75 12.66
N GLN A 281 -8.22 6.59 13.49
CA GLN A 281 -8.84 7.78 14.05
C GLN A 281 -8.60 8.97 13.13
N PRO A 282 -9.49 9.98 13.08
CA PRO A 282 -9.17 11.23 12.40
C PRO A 282 -7.81 11.77 12.87
N GLY A 283 -6.92 12.05 11.93
CA GLY A 283 -5.55 12.49 12.19
C GLY A 283 -4.49 11.38 12.23
N ASP A 284 -4.88 10.11 12.19
CA ASP A 284 -3.95 8.99 12.01
C ASP A 284 -3.49 8.92 10.55
N ILE A 285 -2.18 8.74 10.34
CA ILE A 285 -1.57 8.30 9.08
C ILE A 285 -1.10 6.86 9.26
N GLN A 286 -1.73 5.91 8.59
CA GLN A 286 -1.19 4.56 8.45
C GLN A 286 -0.17 4.53 7.31
N LEU A 287 1.01 4.01 7.57
CA LEU A 287 2.08 3.81 6.60
C LEU A 287 2.43 2.33 6.54
N LEU A 288 2.59 1.79 5.33
CA LEU A 288 2.97 0.40 5.14
C LEU A 288 3.83 0.22 3.89
N ASN A 289 4.77 -0.72 3.97
CA ASN A 289 5.66 -1.08 2.89
C ASN A 289 5.10 -2.27 2.12
N ASN A 290 4.75 -2.04 0.85
CA ASN A 290 4.18 -3.03 -0.07
C ASN A 290 5.14 -4.19 -0.37
N ASN A 291 6.42 -4.10 -0.03
CA ASN A 291 7.36 -5.21 -0.12
C ASN A 291 7.20 -6.25 0.99
N LEU A 292 6.69 -5.84 2.15
CA LEU A 292 6.70 -6.64 3.39
C LEU A 292 5.29 -6.94 3.89
N VAL A 293 4.35 -6.03 3.69
CA VAL A 293 3.00 -6.09 4.27
C VAL A 293 1.97 -6.15 3.17
N VAL A 294 1.03 -7.09 3.30
CA VAL A 294 -0.23 -7.05 2.55
C VAL A 294 -1.30 -6.45 3.45
N HIS A 295 -2.19 -5.66 2.87
CA HIS A 295 -3.22 -4.96 3.62
C HIS A 295 -4.60 -5.20 3.01
N GLY A 296 -5.61 -5.18 3.87
CA GLY A 296 -7.01 -5.33 3.54
C GLY A 296 -7.87 -4.35 4.33
N ARG A 297 -9.18 -4.42 4.08
CA ARG A 297 -10.17 -3.60 4.76
C ARG A 297 -11.46 -4.37 4.93
N THR A 298 -12.04 -4.35 6.12
CA THR A 298 -13.39 -4.91 6.30
C THR A 298 -14.43 -4.06 5.57
N ALA A 299 -15.60 -4.65 5.28
CA ALA A 299 -16.74 -3.90 4.78
C ALA A 299 -17.12 -2.77 5.76
N PHE A 300 -17.75 -1.72 5.26
CA PHE A 300 -18.15 -0.58 6.08
C PHE A 300 -19.51 -0.02 5.69
N GLU A 301 -20.12 0.70 6.62
CA GLU A 301 -21.36 1.43 6.40
C GLU A 301 -21.14 2.86 6.87
N ASP A 302 -21.39 3.82 5.96
CA ASP A 302 -21.32 5.23 6.29
C ASP A 302 -22.48 5.65 7.18
N GLN A 303 -22.22 6.57 8.11
CA GLN A 303 -23.29 7.23 8.85
C GLN A 303 -23.99 8.28 7.97
N PRO A 304 -25.32 8.48 8.13
CA PRO A 304 -26.03 9.54 7.42
C PRO A 304 -25.36 10.91 7.61
N GLY A 305 -24.99 11.56 6.50
CA GLY A 305 -24.30 12.86 6.50
C GLY A 305 -22.81 12.82 6.89
N ARG A 306 -22.25 11.64 7.19
CA ARG A 306 -20.84 11.44 7.55
C ARG A 306 -20.24 10.23 6.84
N HIS A 307 -19.70 10.48 5.65
CA HIS A 307 -19.02 9.47 4.82
C HIS A 307 -17.55 9.28 5.19
N ARG A 308 -17.04 8.05 5.22
CA ARG A 308 -15.60 7.80 5.34
C ARG A 308 -14.83 8.65 4.31
N ASP A 309 -13.76 9.30 4.75
CA ASP A 309 -12.87 10.05 3.86
C ASP A 309 -11.42 9.88 4.34
N LEU A 310 -10.63 9.16 3.55
CA LEU A 310 -9.18 9.08 3.74
C LEU A 310 -8.47 9.67 2.54
N LEU A 311 -7.28 10.21 2.74
CA LEU A 311 -6.36 10.58 1.66
C LEU A 311 -5.28 9.50 1.53
N ARG A 312 -5.11 8.98 0.31
CA ARG A 312 -4.06 8.02 -0.01
C ARG A 312 -2.91 8.69 -0.73
N LEU A 313 -1.69 8.37 -0.31
CA LEU A 313 -0.45 8.67 -1.03
C LEU A 313 0.29 7.38 -1.34
N TRP A 314 0.90 7.34 -2.52
CA TRP A 314 1.85 6.33 -2.94
C TRP A 314 3.22 6.98 -3.04
N LEU A 315 4.22 6.38 -2.41
CA LEU A 315 5.56 6.94 -2.29
C LEU A 315 6.59 5.87 -2.64
N ASN A 316 7.62 6.24 -3.39
CA ASN A 316 8.84 5.44 -3.45
C ASN A 316 9.85 5.99 -2.46
N THR A 317 10.37 5.13 -1.61
CA THR A 317 11.37 5.53 -0.61
C THR A 317 12.74 5.70 -1.27
N ARG A 318 13.53 6.63 -0.75
CA ARG A 318 14.92 6.84 -1.16
C ARG A 318 15.84 5.70 -0.70
N LYS A 319 15.37 4.86 0.22
CA LYS A 319 16.08 3.69 0.76
C LYS A 319 15.55 2.37 0.16
N ALA A 320 14.83 2.43 -0.97
CA ALA A 320 14.15 1.27 -1.53
C ALA A 320 15.10 0.11 -1.82
N ARG A 321 14.64 -1.11 -1.54
CA ARG A 321 15.32 -2.32 -1.99
C ARG A 321 15.48 -2.38 -3.51
N GLU A 322 16.60 -2.96 -3.90
CA GLU A 322 16.99 -3.18 -5.30
C GLU A 322 16.61 -4.58 -5.77
N TYR A 323 15.94 -4.65 -6.92
CA TYR A 323 15.65 -5.89 -7.63
C TYR A 323 15.53 -5.62 -9.13
N PRO A 324 15.63 -6.66 -9.98
CA PRO A 324 15.59 -6.53 -11.45
C PRO A 324 14.37 -5.75 -11.96
N ALA A 325 14.54 -5.03 -13.07
CA ALA A 325 13.51 -4.18 -13.65
C ALA A 325 12.27 -4.94 -14.15
N ASP A 326 12.40 -6.26 -14.37
CA ASP A 326 11.32 -7.15 -14.78
C ASP A 326 10.53 -7.74 -13.59
N PHE A 327 10.97 -7.51 -12.35
CA PHE A 327 10.19 -7.82 -11.15
C PHE A 327 9.33 -6.62 -10.74
N ALA A 328 8.10 -6.88 -10.30
CA ALA A 328 7.17 -5.87 -9.80
C ALA A 328 6.80 -4.79 -10.84
N ALA A 329 6.04 -5.18 -11.86
CA ALA A 329 5.50 -4.21 -12.82
C ALA A 329 4.75 -3.09 -12.08
N PHE A 330 4.97 -1.84 -12.50
CA PHE A 330 4.37 -0.64 -11.91
C PHE A 330 4.77 -0.35 -10.46
N ARG A 331 5.83 -0.94 -9.90
CA ARG A 331 6.31 -0.56 -8.55
C ARG A 331 6.56 0.94 -8.37
N PHE A 332 6.78 1.66 -9.48
CA PHE A 332 7.10 3.09 -9.48
C PHE A 332 5.86 3.98 -9.74
N GLY A 333 4.66 3.48 -9.43
CA GLY A 333 3.39 4.12 -9.75
C GLY A 333 2.82 3.66 -11.09
N MET A 334 1.55 4.01 -11.31
CA MET A 334 0.88 3.73 -12.58
C MET A 334 1.41 4.64 -13.69
N PRO A 335 1.56 4.13 -14.93
CA PRO A 335 1.89 4.95 -16.08
C PRO A 335 0.78 5.98 -16.32
N LYS A 336 1.17 7.18 -16.76
CA LYS A 336 0.20 8.16 -17.27
C LYS A 336 -0.12 7.80 -18.72
N THR A 337 -1.40 7.68 -19.05
CA THR A 337 -1.85 7.46 -20.42
C THR A 337 -2.56 8.72 -20.92
N HIS A 338 -2.22 9.15 -22.14
CA HIS A 338 -2.76 10.35 -22.77
C HIS A 338 -3.87 10.03 -23.77
#